data_AF-A0A7M7T539-F1
#
_entry.id   AF-A0A7M7T539-F1
#
_cell.length_a   1.000
_cell.length_b   1.000
_cell.length_c   1.000
_cell.angle_alpha   90.00
_cell.angle_beta   90.00
_cell.angle_gamma   90.00
#
_symmetry.space_group_name_H-M   'P 1'
#
loop_
_entity.id
_entity.type
_entity.pdbx_description
1 polymer ?
#
loop_
_entity_poly.entity_id
_entity_poly.type
_entity_poly.pdbx_seq_one_letter_code
_entity_poly.pdbx_strand_id
1 'polypeptide(L)'
;MRMKTQEGAFLMHNSGEVDVRGAYCAAVSAILTNVATPDLFDGTPEWIVSCQTYEGGFAGQPGMEAHGGYTFCSVAALVLLGHERLCDVQGLLRWLAMRQMRFEGGFQGRTNKLVDGCYSFWQAGVFPLVHSILTKQEDTALSMDSWMFDQKALQEYVLLCCQNNHGGLIDKPGKARDFYHTCYCLSGLSVAQHFLAGQLREDDVAGDPKNELRPTHPVFNISLQCAHNASHYFGKLPIPTPR
;
A
#
# COMPACT_ATOMS: atom_id res chain seq x y z
N MET A 1 21.53 -0.03 11.35
CA MET A 1 22.20 -0.78 10.27
C MET A 1 22.25 -2.30 10.42
N ARG A 2 22.16 -2.91 11.62
CA ARG A 2 22.35 -4.38 11.80
C ARG A 2 21.51 -5.30 10.91
N MET A 3 20.32 -4.86 10.48
CA MET A 3 19.42 -5.67 9.64
C MET A 3 19.64 -5.47 8.14
N LYS A 4 20.42 -4.46 7.73
CA LYS A 4 20.70 -4.18 6.32
C LYS A 4 21.66 -5.23 5.77
N THR A 5 21.31 -5.82 4.64
CA THR A 5 22.12 -6.80 3.92
C THR A 5 23.05 -6.12 2.92
N GLN A 6 23.99 -6.88 2.34
CA GLN A 6 24.91 -6.36 1.32
C GLN A 6 24.18 -6.03 0.02
N GLU A 7 23.12 -6.79 -0.29
CA GLU A 7 22.31 -6.66 -1.49
C GLU A 7 21.33 -5.49 -1.44
N GLY A 8 21.19 -4.80 -0.30
CA GLY A 8 20.23 -3.70 -0.11
C GLY A 8 18.90 -4.12 0.53
N ALA A 9 18.69 -5.41 0.76
CA ALA A 9 17.54 -5.93 1.49
C ALA A 9 17.66 -5.72 3.02
N PHE A 10 16.58 -6.03 3.74
CA PHE A 10 16.56 -6.02 5.21
C PHE A 10 16.07 -7.35 5.78
N LEU A 11 16.79 -7.85 6.78
CA LEU A 11 16.34 -8.93 7.66
C LEU A 11 15.16 -8.46 8.51
N MET A 12 14.14 -9.29 8.68
CA MET A 12 12.97 -8.97 9.52
C MET A 12 13.32 -8.90 11.01
N HIS A 13 14.29 -9.69 11.45
CA HIS A 13 14.91 -9.66 12.77
C HIS A 13 16.30 -10.30 12.71
N ASN A 14 17.01 -10.35 13.85
CA ASN A 14 18.33 -10.98 13.88
C ASN A 14 18.24 -12.44 13.38
N SER A 15 19.01 -12.77 12.33
CA SER A 15 18.98 -14.08 11.65
C SER A 15 17.60 -14.50 11.12
N GLY A 16 16.69 -13.55 10.90
CA GLY A 16 15.36 -13.78 10.36
C GLY A 16 15.33 -13.90 8.84
N GLU A 17 14.14 -14.01 8.30
CA GLU A 17 13.90 -14.01 6.86
C GLU A 17 14.18 -12.63 6.23
N VAL A 18 14.34 -12.64 4.91
CA VAL A 18 14.52 -11.43 4.09
C VAL A 18 13.43 -11.39 3.05
N ASP A 19 12.61 -10.34 3.05
CA ASP A 19 11.72 -10.01 1.94
C ASP A 19 11.37 -8.51 1.97
N VAL A 20 10.63 -8.03 0.97
CA VAL A 20 10.32 -6.60 0.80
C VAL A 20 9.56 -5.98 1.97
N ARG A 21 8.97 -6.78 2.88
CA ARG A 21 8.38 -6.26 4.12
C ARG A 21 9.44 -5.59 4.98
N GLY A 22 10.64 -6.16 5.04
CA GLY A 22 11.76 -5.60 5.82
C GLY A 22 12.13 -4.20 5.33
N ALA A 23 12.22 -4.01 4.01
CA ALA A 23 12.54 -2.73 3.40
C ALA A 23 11.45 -1.67 3.68
N TYR A 24 10.17 -2.03 3.48
CA TYR A 24 9.05 -1.13 3.78
C TYR A 24 8.96 -0.74 5.26
N CYS A 25 9.05 -1.72 6.18
CA CYS A 25 9.01 -1.46 7.62
C CYS A 25 10.18 -0.57 8.07
N ALA A 26 11.37 -0.81 7.54
CA ALA A 26 12.54 0.02 7.81
C ALA A 26 12.36 1.45 7.27
N ALA A 27 11.91 1.61 6.02
CA ALA A 27 11.67 2.92 5.39
C ALA A 27 10.63 3.74 6.15
N VAL A 28 9.46 3.16 6.45
CA VAL A 28 8.40 3.83 7.21
C VAL A 28 8.91 4.30 8.56
N SER A 29 9.54 3.40 9.32
CA SER A 29 10.01 3.71 10.66
C SER A 29 11.10 4.78 10.62
N ALA A 30 12.07 4.64 9.72
CA ALA A 30 13.22 5.54 9.64
C ALA A 30 12.84 6.94 9.16
N ILE A 31 11.97 7.05 8.16
CA ILE A 31 11.58 8.33 7.57
C ILE A 31 10.62 9.06 8.51
N LEU A 32 9.60 8.38 9.04
CA LEU A 32 8.61 9.02 9.93
C LEU A 32 9.24 9.53 11.23
N THR A 33 10.31 8.88 11.71
CA THR A 33 11.02 9.26 12.94
C THR A 33 12.30 10.07 12.69
N ASN A 34 12.58 10.47 11.45
CA ASN A 34 13.75 11.25 11.05
C ASN A 34 15.10 10.62 11.49
N VAL A 35 15.25 9.31 11.30
CA VAL A 35 16.48 8.56 11.62
C VAL A 35 17.13 7.91 10.39
N ALA A 36 16.66 8.24 9.19
CA ALA A 36 17.25 7.77 7.93
C ALA A 36 18.58 8.48 7.66
N THR A 37 19.70 7.78 7.87
CA THR A 37 21.03 8.24 7.48
C THR A 37 21.23 8.08 5.97
N PRO A 38 22.14 8.84 5.32
CA PRO A 38 22.39 8.75 3.87
C PRO A 38 22.56 7.30 3.39
N ASP A 39 23.39 6.52 4.07
CA ASP A 39 23.74 5.17 3.62
C ASP A 39 22.74 4.09 4.08
N LEU A 40 21.68 4.45 4.82
CA LEU A 40 20.74 3.46 5.40
C LEU A 40 20.07 2.64 4.32
N PHE A 41 19.73 3.27 3.19
CA PHE A 41 18.97 2.65 2.11
C PHE A 41 19.78 2.46 0.83
N ASP A 42 21.11 2.60 0.86
CA ASP A 42 21.95 2.32 -0.31
C ASP A 42 21.71 0.92 -0.88
N GLY A 43 21.43 0.84 -2.18
CA GLY A 43 21.11 -0.41 -2.89
C GLY A 43 19.69 -0.95 -2.64
N THR A 44 18.93 -0.34 -1.72
CA THR A 44 17.57 -0.79 -1.38
C THR A 44 16.60 -0.58 -2.54
N PRO A 45 16.57 0.58 -3.24
CA PRO A 45 15.70 0.75 -4.39
C PRO A 45 15.94 -0.28 -5.49
N GLU A 46 17.20 -0.57 -5.82
CA GLU A 46 17.60 -1.54 -6.84
C GLU A 46 17.17 -2.96 -6.46
N TRP A 47 17.35 -3.32 -5.19
CA TRP A 47 16.90 -4.61 -4.68
C TRP A 47 15.38 -4.74 -4.73
N ILE A 48 14.63 -3.71 -4.32
CA ILE A 48 13.16 -3.70 -4.42
C ILE A 48 12.71 -3.87 -5.87
N VAL A 49 13.32 -3.13 -6.80
CA VAL A 49 12.97 -3.19 -8.24
C VAL A 49 13.25 -4.55 -8.83
N SER A 50 14.31 -5.24 -8.39
CA SER A 50 14.58 -6.62 -8.80
C SER A 50 13.50 -7.63 -8.35
N CYS A 51 12.60 -7.24 -7.44
CA CYS A 51 11.43 -8.03 -7.04
C CYS A 51 10.20 -7.80 -7.93
N GLN A 52 10.22 -6.85 -8.87
CA GLN A 52 9.15 -6.70 -9.84
C GLN A 52 9.17 -7.86 -10.84
N THR A 53 8.02 -8.48 -11.06
CA THR A 53 7.91 -9.73 -11.82
C THR A 53 7.44 -9.47 -13.25
N TYR A 54 7.50 -10.50 -14.10
CA TYR A 54 6.90 -10.47 -15.43
C TYR A 54 5.38 -10.20 -15.40
N GLU A 55 4.70 -10.48 -14.29
CA GLU A 55 3.27 -10.23 -14.16
C GLU A 55 2.97 -8.73 -14.07
N GLY A 56 3.93 -7.92 -13.61
CA GLY A 56 3.85 -6.47 -13.39
C GLY A 56 3.84 -6.07 -11.90
N GLY A 57 3.31 -6.91 -11.02
CA GLY A 57 3.40 -6.71 -9.56
C GLY A 57 4.76 -7.15 -8.98
N PHE A 58 4.95 -6.94 -7.68
CA PHE A 58 6.16 -7.33 -6.97
C PHE A 58 5.97 -8.57 -6.11
N ALA A 59 7.04 -9.35 -6.01
CA ALA A 59 7.14 -10.51 -5.16
C ALA A 59 7.88 -10.20 -3.85
N GLY A 60 7.90 -11.15 -2.92
CA GLY A 60 8.62 -11.01 -1.64
C GLY A 60 10.14 -10.93 -1.82
N GLN A 61 10.65 -11.64 -2.81
CA GLN A 61 12.06 -11.72 -3.18
C GLN A 61 12.18 -11.82 -4.72
N PRO A 62 13.35 -11.53 -5.29
CA PRO A 62 13.57 -11.68 -6.72
C PRO A 62 13.24 -13.10 -7.21
N GLY A 63 12.52 -13.19 -8.34
CA GLY A 63 12.16 -14.47 -8.97
C GLY A 63 10.91 -15.17 -8.41
N MET A 64 10.24 -14.60 -7.41
CA MET A 64 9.00 -15.16 -6.84
C MET A 64 7.74 -14.60 -7.52
N GLU A 65 6.55 -15.13 -7.17
CA GLU A 65 5.24 -14.70 -7.72
C GLU A 65 4.83 -13.31 -7.21
N ALA A 66 4.20 -12.50 -8.08
CA ALA A 66 3.68 -11.19 -7.66
C ALA A 66 2.56 -11.34 -6.64
N HIS A 67 2.56 -10.50 -5.60
CA HIS A 67 1.60 -10.56 -4.50
C HIS A 67 1.20 -9.18 -4.00
N GLY A 68 -0.08 -8.96 -3.70
CA GLY A 68 -0.60 -7.64 -3.32
C GLY A 68 0.13 -7.02 -2.13
N GLY A 69 0.27 -7.76 -1.03
CA GLY A 69 1.03 -7.29 0.14
C GLY A 69 2.48 -6.90 -0.17
N TYR A 70 3.22 -7.72 -0.92
CA TYR A 70 4.60 -7.39 -1.31
C TYR A 70 4.66 -6.23 -2.31
N THR A 71 3.70 -6.15 -3.23
CA THR A 71 3.53 -5.04 -4.17
C THR A 71 3.33 -3.73 -3.44
N PHE A 72 2.42 -3.68 -2.46
CA PHE A 72 2.26 -2.51 -1.63
C PHE A 72 3.55 -2.11 -0.91
N CYS A 73 4.21 -3.06 -0.23
CA CYS A 73 5.47 -2.79 0.46
C CYS A 73 6.53 -2.21 -0.48
N SER A 74 6.72 -2.81 -1.65
CA SER A 74 7.70 -2.36 -2.65
C SER A 74 7.41 -0.97 -3.17
N VAL A 75 6.16 -0.71 -3.62
CA VAL A 75 5.80 0.59 -4.21
C VAL A 75 5.82 1.70 -3.16
N ALA A 76 5.28 1.45 -1.96
CA ALA A 76 5.31 2.41 -0.87
C ALA A 76 6.75 2.73 -0.42
N ALA A 77 7.63 1.73 -0.35
CA ALA A 77 9.04 1.94 -0.04
C ALA A 77 9.75 2.75 -1.14
N LEU A 78 9.53 2.45 -2.42
CA LEU A 78 10.12 3.23 -3.52
C LEU A 78 9.67 4.70 -3.50
N VAL A 79 8.38 4.96 -3.27
CA VAL A 79 7.84 6.32 -3.13
C VAL A 79 8.46 7.05 -1.94
N LEU A 80 8.59 6.37 -0.79
CA LEU A 80 9.22 6.92 0.40
C LEU A 80 10.69 7.29 0.18
N LEU A 81 11.40 6.46 -0.58
CA LEU A 81 12.82 6.66 -0.89
C LEU A 81 13.02 7.64 -2.07
N GLY A 82 11.96 8.10 -2.75
CA GLY A 82 12.07 8.97 -3.92
C GLY A 82 12.62 8.29 -5.18
N HIS A 83 12.47 6.95 -5.27
CA HIS A 83 12.99 6.12 -6.36
C HIS A 83 11.85 5.42 -7.13
N GLU A 84 10.64 5.95 -7.08
CA GLU A 84 9.46 5.39 -7.77
C GLU A 84 9.64 5.25 -9.29
N ARG A 85 10.52 6.05 -9.91
CA ARG A 85 10.80 6.02 -11.36
C ARG A 85 11.49 4.73 -11.82
N LEU A 86 12.06 3.96 -10.89
CA LEU A 86 12.65 2.66 -11.22
C LEU A 86 11.62 1.57 -11.46
N CYS A 87 10.37 1.76 -11.02
CA CYS A 87 9.28 0.81 -11.22
C CYS A 87 8.77 0.88 -12.68
N ASP A 88 8.54 -0.29 -13.30
CA ASP A 88 7.67 -0.37 -14.48
C ASP A 88 6.22 -0.12 -14.04
N VAL A 89 5.82 1.14 -14.02
CA VAL A 89 4.50 1.58 -13.54
C VAL A 89 3.36 1.12 -14.45
N GLN A 90 3.62 0.93 -15.74
CA GLN A 90 2.60 0.47 -16.70
C GLN A 90 2.30 -1.01 -16.49
N GLY A 91 3.34 -1.84 -16.34
CA GLY A 91 3.19 -3.24 -15.96
C GLY A 91 2.47 -3.39 -14.62
N LEU A 92 2.85 -2.57 -13.63
CA LEU A 92 2.22 -2.54 -12.30
C LEU A 92 0.74 -2.18 -12.37
N LEU A 93 0.38 -1.08 -13.05
CA LEU A 93 -1.01 -0.63 -13.16
C LEU A 93 -1.89 -1.71 -13.81
N ARG A 94 -1.42 -2.31 -14.91
CA ARG A 94 -2.11 -3.42 -15.57
C ARG A 94 -2.30 -4.60 -14.60
N TRP A 95 -1.27 -4.97 -13.86
CA TRP A 95 -1.36 -6.08 -12.91
C TRP A 95 -2.38 -5.80 -11.81
N LEU A 96 -2.33 -4.62 -11.18
CA LEU A 96 -3.25 -4.20 -10.11
C LEU A 96 -4.71 -4.20 -10.57
N ALA A 97 -5.01 -3.62 -11.74
CA ALA A 97 -6.37 -3.59 -12.29
C ALA A 97 -6.92 -5.02 -12.49
N MET A 98 -6.07 -5.96 -12.90
CA MET A 98 -6.42 -7.38 -13.06
C MET A 98 -6.50 -8.15 -11.73
N ARG A 99 -6.39 -7.48 -10.57
CA ARG A 99 -6.61 -8.07 -9.23
C ARG A 99 -7.98 -7.76 -8.66
N GLN A 100 -8.71 -6.80 -9.23
CA GLN A 100 -10.10 -6.59 -8.82
C GLN A 100 -10.98 -7.66 -9.46
N MET A 101 -11.78 -8.31 -8.64
CA MET A 101 -12.62 -9.43 -9.03
C MET A 101 -13.88 -8.91 -9.71
N ARG A 102 -14.08 -9.25 -10.99
CA ARG A 102 -15.18 -8.72 -11.81
C ARG A 102 -16.60 -9.03 -11.28
N PHE A 103 -16.74 -10.05 -10.44
CA PHE A 103 -18.03 -10.47 -9.89
C PHE A 103 -18.15 -10.07 -8.42
N GLU A 104 -17.15 -10.40 -7.61
CA GLU A 104 -17.17 -10.12 -6.18
C GLU A 104 -16.94 -8.64 -5.84
N GLY A 105 -16.31 -7.86 -6.72
CA GLY A 105 -15.98 -6.44 -6.51
C GLY A 105 -14.74 -6.19 -5.62
N GLY A 106 -14.43 -7.13 -4.72
CA GLY A 106 -13.20 -7.15 -3.92
C GLY A 106 -11.95 -7.51 -4.70
N PHE A 107 -10.82 -7.63 -4.01
CA PHE A 107 -9.53 -7.95 -4.64
C PHE A 107 -9.02 -9.36 -4.29
N GLN A 108 -8.31 -9.97 -5.22
CA GLN A 108 -7.46 -11.14 -4.97
C GLN A 108 -5.99 -10.73 -4.75
N GLY A 109 -5.27 -11.46 -3.90
CA GLY A 109 -3.86 -11.16 -3.63
C GLY A 109 -2.90 -11.47 -4.79
N ARG A 110 -3.27 -12.46 -5.61
CA ARG A 110 -2.44 -13.04 -6.68
C ARG A 110 -3.30 -13.67 -7.76
N THR A 111 -2.74 -13.86 -8.95
CA THR A 111 -3.43 -14.46 -10.11
C THR A 111 -4.07 -15.80 -9.74
N ASN A 112 -5.32 -16.05 -10.17
CA ASN A 112 -6.05 -17.31 -9.94
C ASN A 112 -6.22 -17.72 -8.46
N LYS A 113 -6.16 -16.77 -7.53
CA LYS A 113 -6.57 -16.95 -6.12
C LYS A 113 -7.93 -16.32 -5.85
N LEU A 114 -8.49 -16.63 -4.69
CA LEU A 114 -9.80 -16.12 -4.27
C LEU A 114 -9.71 -14.64 -3.87
N VAL A 115 -10.87 -13.98 -3.92
CA VAL A 115 -11.09 -12.68 -3.28
C VAL A 115 -10.79 -12.74 -1.78
N ASP A 116 -10.30 -11.66 -1.19
CA ASP A 116 -10.11 -11.53 0.26
C ASP A 116 -10.15 -10.05 0.69
N GLY A 117 -10.91 -9.78 1.76
CA GLY A 117 -11.16 -8.45 2.30
C GLY A 117 -9.90 -7.66 2.65
N CYS A 118 -8.81 -8.29 3.09
CA CYS A 118 -7.59 -7.54 3.44
C CYS A 118 -6.92 -6.92 2.21
N TYR A 119 -7.11 -7.49 1.01
CA TYR A 119 -6.59 -6.91 -0.23
C TYR A 119 -7.34 -5.65 -0.67
N SER A 120 -8.46 -5.32 -0.02
CA SER A 120 -9.08 -4.00 -0.16
C SER A 120 -8.09 -2.88 0.15
N PHE A 121 -7.13 -3.09 1.06
CA PHE A 121 -6.04 -2.14 1.25
C PHE A 121 -4.78 -2.52 0.47
N TRP A 122 -4.31 -3.77 0.58
CA TRP A 122 -3.03 -4.16 -0.01
C TRP A 122 -2.98 -4.06 -1.54
N GLN A 123 -4.12 -4.09 -2.24
CA GLN A 123 -4.20 -3.81 -3.68
C GLN A 123 -4.71 -2.39 -3.94
N ALA A 124 -5.88 -2.02 -3.41
CA ALA A 124 -6.49 -0.73 -3.72
C ALA A 124 -5.64 0.46 -3.24
N GLY A 125 -4.95 0.31 -2.10
CA GLY A 125 -4.04 1.31 -1.54
C GLY A 125 -2.80 1.60 -2.39
N VAL A 126 -2.52 0.77 -3.42
CA VAL A 126 -1.42 1.02 -4.36
C VAL A 126 -1.84 2.02 -5.45
N PHE A 127 -3.13 2.11 -5.80
CA PHE A 127 -3.59 3.01 -6.86
C PHE A 127 -3.35 4.51 -6.57
N PRO A 128 -3.54 5.02 -5.35
CA PRO A 128 -3.14 6.39 -5.02
C PRO A 128 -1.63 6.65 -5.21
N LEU A 129 -0.79 5.63 -4.94
CA LEU A 129 0.66 5.72 -5.17
C LEU A 129 0.96 5.75 -6.66
N VAL A 130 0.37 4.85 -7.45
CA VAL A 130 0.50 4.83 -8.91
C VAL A 130 0.03 6.14 -9.53
N HIS A 131 -1.11 6.68 -9.05
CA HIS A 131 -1.61 7.98 -9.49
C HIS A 131 -0.56 9.07 -9.24
N SER A 132 0.02 9.15 -8.03
CA SER A 132 1.08 10.12 -7.72
C SER A 132 2.32 9.95 -8.61
N ILE A 133 2.71 8.71 -8.92
CA ILE A 133 3.85 8.42 -9.81
C ILE A 133 3.57 8.95 -11.23
N LEU A 134 2.39 8.63 -11.77
CA LEU A 134 1.98 9.05 -13.12
C LEU A 134 1.78 10.57 -13.21
N THR A 135 1.29 11.23 -12.15
CA THR A 135 1.22 12.70 -12.08
C THR A 135 2.61 13.32 -12.18
N LYS A 136 3.60 12.77 -11.47
CA LYS A 136 5.01 13.22 -11.56
C LYS A 136 5.66 12.94 -12.93
N GLN A 137 5.06 12.06 -13.73
CA GLN A 137 5.45 11.80 -15.11
C GLN A 137 4.64 12.64 -16.12
N GLU A 138 3.82 13.57 -15.63
CA GLU A 138 3.00 14.49 -16.45
C GLU A 138 2.00 13.73 -17.36
N ASP A 139 1.49 12.59 -16.90
CA ASP A 139 0.48 11.83 -17.64
C ASP A 139 -0.85 12.61 -17.69
N THR A 140 -1.20 13.08 -18.89
CA THR A 140 -2.40 13.88 -19.15
C THR A 140 -3.69 13.05 -19.21
N ALA A 141 -3.61 11.72 -19.19
CA ALA A 141 -4.77 10.83 -19.24
C ALA A 141 -5.32 10.45 -17.86
N LEU A 142 -4.68 10.92 -16.78
CA LEU A 142 -5.15 10.65 -15.42
C LEU A 142 -6.53 11.26 -15.17
N SER A 143 -7.37 10.49 -14.49
CA SER A 143 -8.65 10.96 -13.97
C SER A 143 -8.44 12.07 -12.94
N MET A 144 -9.39 12.99 -12.83
CA MET A 144 -9.37 14.10 -11.89
C MET A 144 -10.31 13.89 -10.70
N ASP A 145 -11.06 12.79 -10.69
CA ASP A 145 -12.13 12.52 -9.71
C ASP A 145 -12.14 11.09 -9.15
N SER A 146 -11.29 10.20 -9.68
CA SER A 146 -11.38 8.76 -9.37
C SER A 146 -10.04 8.03 -9.47
N TRP A 147 -9.91 6.98 -8.67
CA TRP A 147 -8.82 6.02 -8.74
C TRP A 147 -9.03 5.05 -9.91
N MET A 148 -7.94 4.43 -10.37
CA MET A 148 -7.95 3.53 -11.54
C MET A 148 -8.45 2.11 -11.20
N PHE A 149 -9.46 2.00 -10.31
CA PHE A 149 -10.18 0.77 -9.99
C PHE A 149 -11.66 1.09 -9.74
N ASP A 150 -12.52 0.08 -9.74
CA ASP A 150 -13.95 0.27 -9.46
C ASP A 150 -14.16 0.51 -7.97
N GLN A 151 -14.15 1.79 -7.58
CA GLN A 151 -14.32 2.24 -6.19
C GLN A 151 -15.63 1.74 -5.59
N LYS A 152 -16.73 1.87 -6.32
CA LYS A 152 -18.06 1.49 -5.85
C LYS A 152 -18.16 -0.02 -5.62
N ALA A 153 -17.67 -0.84 -6.54
CA ALA A 153 -17.68 -2.29 -6.39
C ALA A 153 -16.86 -2.76 -5.18
N LEU A 154 -15.74 -2.10 -4.88
CA LEU A 154 -14.97 -2.40 -3.67
C LEU A 154 -15.74 -2.05 -2.40
N GLN A 155 -16.41 -0.88 -2.37
CA GLN A 155 -17.24 -0.49 -1.24
C GLN A 155 -18.39 -1.48 -1.02
N GLU A 156 -19.09 -1.88 -2.08
CA GLU A 156 -20.15 -2.87 -2.03
C GLU A 156 -19.65 -4.22 -1.48
N TYR A 157 -18.49 -4.71 -1.94
CA TYR A 157 -17.90 -5.94 -1.40
C TYR A 157 -17.62 -5.84 0.10
N VAL A 158 -16.98 -4.76 0.55
CA VAL A 158 -16.65 -4.60 1.97
C VAL A 158 -17.92 -4.49 2.83
N LEU A 159 -18.88 -3.66 2.40
CA LEU A 159 -20.11 -3.40 3.16
C LEU A 159 -21.06 -4.62 3.17
N LEU A 160 -21.17 -5.36 2.08
CA LEU A 160 -22.13 -6.48 1.97
C LEU A 160 -21.55 -7.83 2.36
N CYS A 161 -20.24 -8.06 2.14
CA CYS A 161 -19.64 -9.38 2.28
C CYS A 161 -18.62 -9.50 3.42
N CYS A 162 -18.01 -8.40 3.86
CA CYS A 162 -16.90 -8.43 4.80
C CYS A 162 -17.27 -8.02 6.23
N GLN A 163 -18.52 -7.68 6.52
CA GLN A 163 -18.96 -7.32 7.88
C GLN A 163 -19.45 -8.54 8.67
N ASN A 164 -19.09 -8.62 9.95
CA ASN A 164 -19.65 -9.60 10.86
C ASN A 164 -20.79 -8.99 11.68
N ASN A 165 -21.89 -9.73 11.84
CA ASN A 165 -23.09 -9.27 12.56
C ASN A 165 -22.86 -8.90 14.04
N HIS A 166 -21.75 -9.34 14.65
CA HIS A 166 -21.39 -9.01 16.03
C HIS A 166 -20.31 -7.93 16.14
N GLY A 167 -19.99 -7.25 15.03
CA GLY A 167 -18.89 -6.28 14.91
C GLY A 167 -17.58 -6.90 14.41
N GLY A 168 -16.70 -6.07 13.87
CA GLY A 168 -15.46 -6.48 13.19
C GLY A 168 -15.71 -6.92 11.74
N LEU A 169 -14.63 -6.97 10.96
CA LEU A 169 -14.65 -7.40 9.56
C LEU A 169 -13.88 -8.70 9.36
N ILE A 170 -14.12 -9.34 8.22
CA ILE A 170 -13.67 -10.70 7.87
C ILE A 170 -12.99 -10.71 6.50
N ASP A 171 -12.32 -11.82 6.19
CA ASP A 171 -11.79 -12.13 4.85
C ASP A 171 -12.92 -12.17 3.79
N LYS A 172 -13.87 -13.10 3.96
CA LYS A 172 -15.00 -13.34 3.05
C LYS A 172 -16.12 -14.06 3.80
N PRO A 173 -17.35 -14.15 3.25
CA PRO A 173 -18.45 -14.89 3.89
C PRO A 173 -18.06 -16.31 4.30
N GLY A 174 -18.43 -16.69 5.53
CA GLY A 174 -18.08 -17.98 6.13
C GLY A 174 -16.73 -18.00 6.86
N LYS A 175 -15.95 -16.92 6.86
CA LYS A 175 -14.73 -16.78 7.67
C LYS A 175 -15.00 -16.10 9.01
N ALA A 176 -14.13 -16.37 9.99
CA ALA A 176 -14.16 -15.71 11.28
C ALA A 176 -13.69 -14.27 11.19
N ARG A 177 -14.15 -13.43 12.13
CA ARG A 177 -13.64 -12.06 12.31
C ARG A 177 -12.31 -12.06 13.04
N ASP A 178 -11.49 -11.08 12.70
CA ASP A 178 -10.25 -10.78 13.40
C ASP A 178 -9.89 -9.29 13.25
N PHE A 179 -8.92 -8.83 14.04
CA PHE A 179 -8.49 -7.43 14.02
C PHE A 179 -7.73 -7.07 12.75
N TYR A 180 -7.09 -8.03 12.09
CA TYR A 180 -6.33 -7.81 10.87
C TYR A 180 -7.26 -7.43 9.72
N HIS A 181 -8.28 -8.25 9.45
CA HIS A 181 -9.30 -7.94 8.44
C HIS A 181 -10.12 -6.72 8.84
N THR A 182 -10.45 -6.54 10.12
CA THR A 182 -11.09 -5.30 10.60
C THR A 182 -10.28 -4.06 10.20
N CYS A 183 -8.96 -4.08 10.40
CA CYS A 183 -8.09 -2.97 10.01
C CYS A 183 -8.08 -2.76 8.49
N TYR A 184 -7.72 -3.80 7.71
CA TYR A 184 -7.45 -3.62 6.28
C TYR A 184 -8.70 -3.52 5.41
N CYS A 185 -9.83 -4.09 5.81
CA CYS A 185 -11.11 -3.83 5.14
C CYS A 185 -11.53 -2.36 5.32
N LEU A 186 -11.40 -1.80 6.53
CA LEU A 186 -11.72 -0.39 6.79
C LEU A 186 -10.73 0.57 6.10
N SER A 187 -9.44 0.25 6.12
CA SER A 187 -8.44 1.02 5.36
C SER A 187 -8.73 1.02 3.87
N GLY A 188 -9.09 -0.13 3.29
CA GLY A 188 -9.48 -0.23 1.88
C GLY A 188 -10.78 0.50 1.56
N LEU A 189 -11.77 0.43 2.46
CA LEU A 189 -13.02 1.18 2.34
C LEU A 189 -12.77 2.70 2.33
N SER A 190 -11.90 3.19 3.21
CA SER A 190 -11.46 4.59 3.22
C SER A 190 -10.78 4.99 1.90
N VAL A 191 -9.88 4.15 1.37
CA VAL A 191 -9.25 4.41 0.05
C VAL A 191 -10.28 4.47 -1.07
N ALA A 192 -11.29 3.60 -1.04
CA ALA A 192 -12.36 3.58 -2.05
C ALA A 192 -13.33 4.76 -1.95
N GLN A 193 -13.48 5.34 -0.77
CA GLN A 193 -14.36 6.48 -0.53
C GLN A 193 -13.73 7.82 -0.92
N HIS A 194 -12.41 7.94 -0.85
CA HIS A 194 -11.73 9.23 -0.96
C HIS A 194 -10.72 9.25 -2.11
N PHE A 195 -11.02 10.01 -3.16
CA PHE A 195 -10.04 10.44 -4.15
C PHE A 195 -9.35 11.71 -3.64
N LEU A 196 -8.03 11.65 -3.45
CA LEU A 196 -7.22 12.74 -2.89
C LEU A 196 -5.91 12.88 -3.68
N ALA A 197 -5.90 13.74 -4.70
CA ALA A 197 -4.75 13.95 -5.59
C ALA A 197 -4.34 15.43 -5.61
N GLY A 198 -3.34 15.79 -4.81
CA GLY A 198 -2.88 17.18 -4.69
C GLY A 198 -3.95 18.08 -4.08
N GLN A 199 -4.50 19.01 -4.88
CA GLN A 199 -5.62 19.87 -4.49
C GLN A 199 -6.99 19.28 -4.85
N LEU A 200 -7.02 18.21 -5.64
CA LEU A 200 -8.26 17.53 -6.05
C LEU A 200 -8.75 16.65 -4.90
N ARG A 201 -10.05 16.74 -4.65
CA ARG A 201 -10.75 15.90 -3.69
C ARG A 201 -12.13 15.58 -4.21
N GLU A 202 -12.43 14.29 -4.30
CA GLU A 202 -13.77 13.78 -4.57
C GLU A 202 -14.05 12.64 -3.60
N ASP A 203 -15.22 12.68 -2.97
CA ASP A 203 -15.65 11.67 -2.01
C ASP A 203 -16.88 10.94 -2.59
N ASP A 204 -16.80 9.61 -2.69
CA ASP A 204 -17.89 8.75 -3.15
C ASP A 204 -18.22 7.74 -2.04
N VAL A 205 -19.32 7.97 -1.31
CA VAL A 205 -19.72 7.13 -0.17
C VAL A 205 -20.91 6.28 -0.57
N ALA A 206 -20.69 4.97 -0.70
CA ALA A 206 -21.75 4.03 -1.00
C ALA A 206 -22.71 3.82 0.19
N GLY A 207 -24.01 3.94 -0.07
CA GLY A 207 -25.07 3.66 0.90
C GLY A 207 -25.42 4.85 1.78
N ASP A 208 -25.52 4.63 3.10
CA ASP A 208 -25.84 5.70 4.06
C ASP A 208 -24.62 6.63 4.20
N PRO A 209 -24.80 7.98 4.21
CA PRO A 209 -23.70 8.92 4.40
C PRO A 209 -22.87 8.68 5.68
N LYS A 210 -23.43 8.02 6.70
CA LYS A 210 -22.71 7.62 7.92
C LYS A 210 -21.65 6.53 7.69
N ASN A 211 -21.61 5.93 6.51
CA ASN A 211 -20.56 4.98 6.12
C ASN A 211 -19.22 5.67 5.86
N GLU A 212 -19.18 7.00 5.75
CA GLU A 212 -17.95 7.76 5.53
C GLU A 212 -16.92 7.49 6.64
N LEU A 213 -15.75 6.99 6.24
CA LEU A 213 -14.60 6.82 7.12
C LEU A 213 -13.72 8.06 7.08
N ARG A 214 -12.72 8.11 7.96
CA ARG A 214 -11.67 9.12 7.85
C ARG A 214 -10.67 8.70 6.75
N PRO A 215 -10.12 9.63 5.96
CA PRO A 215 -9.06 9.31 5.01
C PRO A 215 -7.81 8.72 5.67
N THR A 216 -7.26 7.67 5.05
CA THR A 216 -5.99 7.06 5.43
C THR A 216 -4.85 7.52 4.52
N HIS A 217 -3.65 7.67 5.06
CA HIS A 217 -2.46 8.02 4.29
C HIS A 217 -2.03 6.81 3.45
N PRO A 218 -1.91 6.94 2.11
CA PRO A 218 -1.73 5.78 1.23
C PRO A 218 -0.41 5.04 1.44
N VAL A 219 0.64 5.76 1.88
CA VAL A 219 1.94 5.15 2.22
C VAL A 219 1.95 4.50 3.61
N PHE A 220 1.40 5.14 4.64
CA PHE A 220 1.61 4.74 6.05
C PHE A 220 0.44 3.97 6.66
N ASN A 221 -0.73 3.98 6.01
CA ASN A 221 -2.00 3.46 6.52
C ASN A 221 -2.38 3.95 7.93
N ILE A 222 -2.16 5.24 8.19
CA ILE A 222 -2.63 5.95 9.39
C ILE A 222 -3.36 7.21 8.93
N SER A 223 -4.09 7.89 9.82
CA SER A 223 -4.75 9.15 9.43
C SER A 223 -3.75 10.18 8.88
N LEU A 224 -4.19 10.98 7.91
CA LEU A 224 -3.37 12.05 7.31
C LEU A 224 -2.79 12.99 8.39
N GLN A 225 -3.61 13.33 9.40
CA GLN A 225 -3.19 14.18 10.51
C GLN A 225 -2.09 13.53 11.37
N CYS A 226 -2.19 12.22 11.65
CA CYS A 226 -1.17 11.52 12.42
C CYS A 226 0.16 11.48 11.67
N ALA A 227 0.15 11.19 10.36
CA ALA A 227 1.33 11.21 9.52
C ALA A 227 2.00 12.60 9.52
N HIS A 228 1.21 13.66 9.29
CA HIS A 228 1.69 15.04 9.34
C HIS A 228 2.31 15.39 10.69
N ASN A 229 1.61 15.09 11.80
CA ASN A 229 2.07 15.42 13.14
C ASN A 229 3.37 14.71 13.51
N ALA A 230 3.50 13.43 13.16
CA ALA A 230 4.71 12.65 13.41
C ALA A 230 5.89 13.22 12.61
N SER A 231 5.74 13.41 11.30
CA SER A 231 6.80 13.99 10.45
C SER A 231 7.23 15.38 10.91
N HIS A 232 6.28 16.24 11.28
CA HIS A 232 6.58 17.59 11.78
C HIS A 232 7.28 17.56 13.16
N TYR A 233 6.93 16.63 14.04
CA TYR A 233 7.58 16.50 15.34
C TYR A 233 9.02 16.00 15.20
N PHE A 234 9.21 14.86 14.54
CA PHE A 234 10.52 14.23 14.40
C PHE A 234 11.46 14.99 13.46
N GLY A 235 10.93 15.69 12.44
CA GLY A 235 11.71 16.54 11.55
C GLY A 235 12.41 17.72 12.25
N LYS A 236 11.99 18.07 13.48
CA LYS A 236 12.67 19.08 14.32
C LYS A 236 13.83 18.51 15.14
N LEU A 237 13.92 17.19 15.25
CA LEU A 237 14.97 16.49 15.99
C LEU A 237 16.13 16.18 15.04
N PRO A 238 17.39 16.20 15.52
CA PRO A 238 18.53 15.84 14.69
C PRO A 238 18.53 14.34 14.35
N ILE A 239 19.03 14.00 13.16
CA ILE A 239 19.29 12.61 12.80
C ILE A 239 20.33 12.05 13.78
N PRO A 240 20.07 10.88 14.43
CA PRO A 240 21.00 10.29 15.37
C PRO A 240 22.36 10.00 14.72
N THR A 241 23.44 10.36 15.41
CA THR A 241 24.80 9.97 15.00
C THR A 241 25.01 8.49 15.33
N PRO A 242 25.52 7.66 14.39
CA PRO A 242 25.86 6.29 14.70
C PRO A 242 26.86 6.23 15.87
N ARG A 243 26.59 5.38 16.85
CA ARG A 243 27.55 5.02 17.91
C ARG A 243 28.40 3.84 17.46
#